data_AF-A0A562RFR5-F1
#
_entry.id   AF-A0A562RFR5-F1
#
_cell.length_a   1.000
_cell.length_b   1.000
_cell.length_c   1.000
_cell.angle_alpha   90.00
_cell.angle_beta   90.00
_cell.angle_gamma   90.00
#
_symmetry.space_group_name_H-M   'P 1'
#
loop_
_entity.id
_entity.type
_entity.pdbx_description
1 polymer ?
#
loop_
_entity_poly.entity_id
_entity_poly.type
_entity_poly.pdbx_seq_one_letter_code
_entity_poly.pdbx_strand_id
1 'polypeptide(L)'
;MTNKTLLGTAAALCGLIMMAATPASADLLDDITQAKKIRISTDLAIPPSGMMDSSMKPTGSDVEVAQLLAKDWGLELEFIQTTGATRIPNVLTGKADIIISTLSVTPERAKVIDFTKR
;
A
#
# COMPACT_ATOMS: atom_id res chain seq x y z
N MET A 1 -20.89 -6.25 74.20
CA MET A 1 -20.23 -7.37 73.48
C MET A 1 -19.78 -6.82 72.14
N THR A 2 -18.47 -6.79 71.93
CA THR A 2 -17.76 -5.94 70.97
C THR A 2 -17.25 -6.78 69.81
N ASN A 3 -17.69 -6.54 68.57
CA ASN A 3 -17.15 -7.22 67.40
C ASN A 3 -15.94 -6.45 66.85
N LYS A 4 -14.76 -6.97 67.16
CA LYS A 4 -13.47 -6.58 66.56
C LYS A 4 -13.19 -7.42 65.32
N THR A 5 -12.86 -6.72 64.24
CA THR A 5 -11.93 -7.07 63.13
C THR A 5 -11.26 -8.46 63.16
N LEU A 6 -11.42 -9.23 62.08
CA LEU A 6 -10.45 -10.24 61.66
C LEU A 6 -10.10 -10.08 60.17
N LEU A 7 -8.79 -10.06 59.95
CA LEU A 7 -8.04 -9.94 58.72
C LEU A 7 -8.03 -11.31 57.98
N GLY A 8 -8.13 -11.35 56.65
CA GLY A 8 -8.03 -12.60 55.88
C GLY A 8 -7.83 -12.37 54.39
N THR A 9 -6.57 -12.46 53.97
CA THR A 9 -6.01 -12.32 52.61
C THR A 9 -6.65 -13.19 51.53
N ALA A 10 -6.94 -12.61 50.36
CA ALA A 10 -6.96 -13.32 49.08
C ALA A 10 -6.50 -12.36 47.97
N ALA A 11 -5.18 -12.13 47.93
CA ALA A 11 -4.49 -11.57 46.78
C ALA A 11 -4.37 -12.64 45.68
N ALA A 12 -4.16 -12.17 44.45
CA ALA A 12 -3.71 -12.91 43.26
C ALA A 12 -4.79 -13.56 42.38
N LEU A 13 -5.39 -12.76 41.49
CA LEU A 13 -5.46 -13.12 40.06
C LEU A 13 -5.61 -11.89 39.16
N CYS A 14 -4.70 -10.92 39.28
CA CYS A 14 -4.43 -9.98 38.18
C CYS A 14 -3.54 -10.71 37.16
N GLY A 15 -4.15 -11.58 36.36
CA GLY A 15 -3.52 -12.19 35.19
C GLY A 15 -3.26 -11.11 34.15
N LEU A 16 -2.07 -10.53 34.22
CA LEU A 16 -1.56 -9.53 33.30
C LEU A 16 -1.37 -10.18 31.92
N ILE A 17 -2.36 -10.09 31.05
CA ILE A 17 -2.18 -10.32 29.62
C ILE A 17 -1.41 -9.10 29.08
N MET A 18 -0.09 -9.10 29.26
CA MET A 18 0.79 -8.24 28.47
C MET A 18 0.84 -8.84 27.06
N MET A 19 -0.15 -8.52 26.23
CA MET A 19 0.03 -8.59 24.78
C MET A 19 1.12 -7.58 24.44
N ALA A 20 2.33 -8.07 24.24
CA ALA A 20 3.40 -7.28 23.66
C ALA A 20 2.90 -6.78 22.30
N ALA A 21 2.59 -5.49 22.23
CA ALA A 21 2.29 -4.83 20.97
C ALA A 21 3.57 -4.83 20.14
N THR A 22 3.71 -5.81 19.24
CA THR A 22 4.73 -5.76 18.21
C THR A 22 4.44 -4.54 17.35
N PRO A 23 5.42 -3.65 17.10
CA PRO A 23 5.21 -2.54 16.18
C PRO A 23 4.82 -3.14 14.82
N ALA A 24 3.62 -2.82 14.35
CA ALA A 24 3.22 -3.15 12.99
C ALA A 24 4.10 -2.31 12.06
N SER A 25 5.07 -2.95 11.42
CA SER A 25 5.82 -2.35 10.31
C SER A 25 4.92 -2.42 9.09
N ALA A 26 4.45 -1.28 8.60
CA ALA A 26 3.77 -1.21 7.31
C ALA A 26 4.84 -1.29 6.21
N ASP A 27 5.28 -2.51 5.91
CA ASP A 27 6.20 -2.76 4.79
C ASP A 27 5.38 -3.11 3.55
N LEU A 28 5.24 -2.12 2.67
CA LEU A 28 4.50 -2.26 1.41
C LEU A 28 5.04 -3.44 0.58
N LEU A 29 6.35 -3.71 0.60
CA LEU A 29 6.92 -4.81 -0.17
C LEU A 29 6.48 -6.16 0.38
N ASP A 30 6.46 -6.30 1.71
CA ASP A 30 5.97 -7.53 2.35
C ASP A 30 4.48 -7.72 2.04
N ASP A 31 3.68 -6.65 2.12
CA ASP A 31 2.24 -6.67 1.86
C ASP A 31 1.93 -7.16 0.42
N ILE A 32 2.56 -6.55 -0.60
CA ILE A 32 2.33 -6.93 -2.01
C ILE A 32 2.89 -8.32 -2.33
N THR A 33 4.00 -8.71 -1.70
CA THR A 33 4.62 -10.02 -1.91
C THR A 33 3.77 -11.13 -1.30
N GLN A 34 3.22 -10.90 -0.09
CA GLN A 34 2.29 -11.82 0.55
C GLN A 34 0.98 -11.93 -0.25
N ALA A 35 0.47 -10.81 -0.76
CA ALA A 35 -0.73 -10.77 -1.61
C ALA A 35 -0.50 -11.41 -3.00
N LYS A 36 0.76 -11.58 -3.42
CA LYS A 36 1.16 -12.01 -4.77
C LYS A 36 0.59 -11.13 -5.89
N LYS A 37 0.34 -9.86 -5.58
CA LYS A 37 -0.33 -8.91 -6.46
C LYS A 37 0.20 -7.51 -6.22
N ILE A 38 0.39 -6.76 -7.30
CA ILE A 38 0.71 -5.34 -7.29
C ILE A 38 -0.33 -4.55 -8.08
N ARG A 39 -0.88 -3.51 -7.46
CA ARG A 39 -1.87 -2.60 -8.03
C ARG A 39 -1.17 -1.32 -8.46
N ILE A 40 -1.11 -1.07 -9.75
CA ILE A 40 -0.34 0.04 -10.31
C ILE A 40 -1.28 1.11 -10.86
N SER A 41 -1.20 2.32 -10.31
CA SER A 41 -1.98 3.45 -10.83
C SER A 41 -1.37 3.96 -12.13
N THR A 42 -2.10 3.80 -13.23
CA THR A 42 -1.64 4.14 -14.59
C THR A 42 -2.76 4.88 -15.33
N ASP A 43 -2.40 5.97 -16.03
CA ASP A 43 -3.33 6.69 -16.90
C ASP A 43 -3.34 6.02 -18.28
N LEU A 44 -4.43 5.35 -18.62
CA LEU A 44 -4.60 4.59 -19.87
C LEU A 44 -5.24 5.43 -20.99
N ALA A 45 -5.24 6.76 -20.85
CA ALA A 45 -5.76 7.70 -21.84
C ALA A 45 -4.70 8.69 -22.34
N ILE A 46 -3.41 8.40 -22.14
CA ILE A 46 -2.27 9.26 -22.50
C ILE A 46 -1.33 8.53 -23.48
N PRO A 47 -1.64 8.52 -24.78
CA PRO A 47 -0.71 8.06 -25.82
C PRO A 47 0.60 8.87 -25.84
N PRO A 48 1.77 8.23 -26.08
CA PRO A 48 2.00 6.77 -26.25
C PRO A 48 2.26 6.01 -24.92
N SER A 49 2.15 6.69 -23.78
CA SER A 49 2.55 6.15 -22.47
C SER A 49 1.59 5.13 -21.90
N GLY A 50 0.29 5.41 -21.93
CA GLY A 50 -0.75 4.47 -21.54
C GLY A 50 -1.98 4.65 -22.41
N MET A 51 -2.43 3.55 -23.02
CA MET A 51 -3.59 3.51 -23.91
C MET A 51 -4.25 2.14 -23.87
N MET A 52 -5.41 2.01 -24.49
CA MET A 52 -6.04 0.73 -24.79
C MET A 52 -5.83 0.36 -26.26
N ASP A 53 -5.49 -0.88 -26.55
CA ASP A 53 -5.43 -1.39 -27.91
C ASP A 53 -6.83 -1.70 -28.48
N SER A 54 -6.87 -2.17 -29.74
CA SER A 54 -8.11 -2.57 -30.42
C SER A 54 -8.88 -3.72 -29.73
N SER A 55 -8.21 -4.47 -28.85
CA SER A 55 -8.78 -5.56 -28.06
C SER A 55 -9.11 -5.13 -26.63
N MET A 56 -9.12 -3.82 -26.35
CA MET A 56 -9.36 -3.25 -25.01
C MET A 56 -8.32 -3.68 -23.96
N LYS A 57 -7.10 -3.99 -24.38
CA LYS A 57 -5.99 -4.30 -23.47
C LYS A 57 -5.12 -3.06 -23.23
N PRO A 58 -4.68 -2.81 -21.98
CA PRO A 58 -3.69 -1.78 -21.69
C PRO A 58 -2.41 -2.01 -22.52
N THR A 59 -1.88 -0.94 -23.13
CA THR A 59 -0.60 -0.91 -23.86
C THR A 59 0.06 0.47 -23.76
N GLY A 60 1.31 0.59 -24.19
CA GLY A 60 2.12 1.82 -24.10
C GLY A 60 3.33 1.69 -23.17
N SER A 61 4.20 2.70 -23.15
CA SER A 61 5.48 2.63 -22.43
C SER A 61 5.33 2.41 -20.92
N ASP A 62 4.38 3.08 -20.27
CA ASP A 62 4.18 2.97 -18.83
C ASP A 62 3.56 1.61 -18.48
N VAL A 63 2.70 1.10 -19.37
CA VAL A 63 2.12 -0.24 -19.26
C VAL A 63 3.19 -1.32 -19.39
N GLU A 64 4.11 -1.19 -20.35
CA GLU A 64 5.22 -2.13 -20.53
C GLU A 64 6.13 -2.16 -19.31
N VAL A 65 6.47 -1.00 -18.73
CA VAL A 65 7.26 -0.92 -17.49
C VAL A 65 6.53 -1.60 -16.33
N ALA A 66 5.22 -1.37 -16.18
CA ALA A 66 4.41 -2.02 -15.16
C ALA A 66 4.38 -3.55 -15.32
N GLN A 67 4.23 -4.05 -16.55
CA GLN A 67 4.26 -5.48 -16.86
C GLN A 67 5.61 -6.12 -16.57
N LEU A 68 6.71 -5.45 -16.95
CA LEU A 68 8.07 -5.93 -16.66
C LEU A 68 8.34 -5.98 -15.16
N LEU A 69 7.96 -4.95 -14.41
CA LEU A 69 8.13 -4.92 -12.96
C LEU A 69 7.39 -6.08 -12.28
N ALA A 70 6.10 -6.26 -12.61
CA ALA A 70 5.30 -7.33 -12.03
C ALA A 70 5.87 -8.72 -12.40
N LYS A 71 6.33 -8.89 -13.64
CA LYS A 71 6.97 -10.13 -14.10
C LYS A 71 8.26 -10.42 -13.33
N ASP A 72 9.14 -9.44 -13.18
CA ASP A 72 10.42 -9.60 -12.49
C ASP A 72 10.24 -9.94 -11.01
N TRP A 73 9.15 -9.46 -10.40
CA TRP A 73 8.81 -9.77 -9.01
C TRP A 73 7.92 -11.02 -8.85
N GLY A 74 7.47 -11.62 -9.96
CA GLY A 74 6.57 -12.77 -9.94
C GLY A 74 5.19 -12.48 -9.35
N LEU A 75 4.69 -11.25 -9.49
CA LEU A 75 3.41 -10.79 -8.97
C LEU A 75 2.34 -10.69 -10.07
N GLU A 76 1.07 -10.90 -9.70
CA GLU A 76 -0.06 -10.53 -10.54
C GLU A 76 -0.14 -9.01 -10.68
N LEU A 77 -0.30 -8.50 -11.90
CA LEU A 77 -0.46 -7.08 -12.16
C LEU A 77 -1.94 -6.71 -12.25
N GLU A 78 -2.34 -5.72 -11.46
CA GLU A 78 -3.65 -5.06 -11.56
C GLU A 78 -3.48 -3.58 -11.91
N PHE A 79 -4.07 -3.14 -13.03
CA PHE A 79 -4.07 -1.73 -13.39
C PHE A 79 -5.19 -0.98 -12.70
N ILE A 80 -4.83 0.04 -11.91
CA ILE A 80 -5.78 1.00 -11.36
C ILE A 80 -5.83 2.20 -12.29
N GLN A 81 -6.81 2.18 -13.21
CA GLN A 81 -7.01 3.28 -14.15
C GLN A 81 -7.20 4.59 -13.37
N THR A 82 -6.49 5.62 -13.82
CA THR A 82 -6.40 6.90 -13.10
C THR A 82 -6.38 8.07 -14.06
N THR A 83 -6.39 9.27 -13.49
CA THR A 83 -6.21 10.55 -14.17
C THR A 83 -5.06 11.33 -13.53
N GLY A 84 -4.75 12.47 -14.16
CA GLY A 84 -4.12 13.65 -13.58
C GLY A 84 -4.26 13.80 -12.05
N ALA A 85 -5.51 13.87 -11.60
CA ALA A 85 -5.86 14.24 -10.24
C ALA A 85 -5.91 13.06 -9.27
N THR A 86 -6.20 11.85 -9.75
CA THR A 86 -6.51 10.70 -8.88
C THR A 86 -5.31 9.82 -8.55
N ARG A 87 -4.22 9.87 -9.33
CA ARG A 87 -3.09 8.93 -9.15
C ARG A 87 -2.39 9.04 -7.79
N ILE A 88 -2.20 10.24 -7.26
CA ILE A 88 -1.60 10.44 -5.92
C ILE A 88 -2.59 10.03 -4.82
N PRO A 89 -3.86 10.49 -4.83
CA PRO A 89 -4.86 9.98 -3.90
C PRO A 89 -5.00 8.46 -3.88
N ASN A 90 -4.88 7.78 -5.04
CA ASN A 90 -4.99 6.32 -5.11
C ASN A 90 -3.91 5.61 -4.28
N VAL A 91 -2.65 6.06 -4.29
CA VAL A 91 -1.60 5.48 -3.42
C VAL A 91 -1.76 5.89 -1.97
N LEU A 92 -2.08 7.16 -1.70
CA LEU A 92 -2.28 7.63 -0.33
C LEU A 92 -3.43 6.93 0.42
N THR A 93 -4.43 6.46 -0.32
CA THR A 93 -5.59 5.74 0.24
C THR A 93 -5.43 4.22 0.20
N GLY A 94 -4.30 3.72 -0.32
CA GLY A 94 -4.07 2.29 -0.48
C GLY A 94 -4.95 1.61 -1.53
N LYS A 95 -5.56 2.38 -2.44
CA LYS A 95 -6.27 1.85 -3.62
C LYS A 95 -5.30 1.30 -4.67
N ALA A 96 -4.12 1.93 -4.78
CA ALA A 96 -2.98 1.45 -5.56
C ALA A 96 -1.75 1.37 -4.66
N ASP A 97 -0.76 0.57 -5.06
CA ASP A 97 0.48 0.37 -4.32
C ASP A 97 1.58 1.34 -4.80
N ILE A 98 1.67 1.54 -6.13
CA ILE A 98 2.60 2.49 -6.74
C ILE A 98 1.97 3.24 -7.93
N ILE A 99 2.64 4.28 -8.40
CA ILE A 99 2.28 5.02 -9.61
C ILE A 99 3.33 4.72 -10.69
N ILE A 100 2.89 4.24 -11.85
CA ILE A 100 3.68 4.22 -13.09
C ILE A 100 2.85 4.94 -14.14
N SER A 101 3.17 6.21 -14.34
CA SER A 101 2.45 7.10 -15.25
C SER A 101 3.33 8.31 -15.53
N THR A 102 3.03 9.08 -16.58
CA THR A 102 3.61 10.40 -16.84
C THR A 102 3.37 11.37 -15.68
N LEU A 103 4.22 11.31 -14.66
CA LEU A 103 4.12 12.08 -13.42
C LEU A 103 5.40 12.91 -13.23
N SER A 104 5.28 14.23 -13.37
CA SER A 104 6.39 15.13 -13.07
C SER A 104 6.74 15.14 -11.58
N VAL A 105 8.02 15.06 -11.27
CA VAL A 105 8.57 15.28 -9.93
C VAL A 105 8.45 16.76 -9.59
N THR A 106 7.78 17.10 -8.49
CA THR A 106 7.72 18.47 -7.96
C THR A 106 7.92 18.45 -6.43
N PRO A 107 8.40 19.55 -5.82
CA PRO A 107 8.57 19.64 -4.38
C PRO A 107 7.28 19.37 -3.60
N GLU A 108 6.13 19.81 -4.11
CA GLU A 108 4.83 19.62 -3.46
C GLU A 108 4.44 18.15 -3.43
N ARG A 109 4.71 17.41 -4.50
CA ARG A 109 4.43 15.97 -4.58
C ARG A 109 5.40 15.17 -3.73
N ALA A 110 6.67 15.56 -3.71
CA ALA A 110 7.71 14.93 -2.89
C ALA A 110 7.47 15.08 -1.38
N LYS A 111 6.57 15.97 -0.94
CA LYS A 111 6.14 16.06 0.47
C LYS A 111 5.19 14.95 0.89
N VAL A 112 4.54 14.27 -0.06
CA VAL A 112 3.46 13.31 0.22
C VAL A 112 3.68 11.94 -0.39
N ILE A 113 4.56 11.81 -1.38
CA ILE A 113 4.94 10.54 -2.00
C ILE A 113 6.44 10.52 -2.28
N ASP A 114 7.01 9.32 -2.25
CA ASP A 114 8.38 9.08 -2.69
C ASP A 114 8.45 8.91 -4.22
N PHE A 115 9.63 9.18 -4.79
CA PHE A 115 9.93 8.99 -6.20
C PHE A 115 11.13 8.05 -6.37
N THR A 116 11.11 7.27 -7.44
CA THR A 116 12.26 6.47 -7.85
C THR A 116 13.42 7.38 -8.25
N LYS A 117 14.65 6.87 -8.11
CA LYS A 117 15.86 7.58 -8.56
C LYS A 117 15.90 7.58 -10.10
N ARG A 118 16.49 8.63 -10.66
CA ARG A 118 16.87 8.67 -12.09
C ARG A 118 18.20 7.94 -12.31
#